data_AF-A0A243B2N7-F1
#
_entry.id   AF-A0A243B2N7-F1
#
_cell.length_a   1.000
_cell.length_b   1.000
_cell.length_c   1.000
_cell.angle_alpha   90.00
_cell.angle_beta   90.00
_cell.angle_gamma   90.00
#
_symmetry.space_group_name_H-M   'P 1'
#
loop_
_entity.id
_entity.type
_entity.pdbx_description
1 polymer ?
#
loop_
_entity_poly.entity_id
_entity_poly.type
_entity_poly.pdbx_seq_one_letter_code
_entity_poly.pdbx_strand_id
1 'polypeptide(L)' 'MLSFYKIRNVYVKTKRKVLHMSINIISIVSIIIWIVLITELIKPSKEQNGRKIVMLLTTGCASTFILTVSFIQNISFWN' A
#
# COMPACT_ATOMS: atom_id res chain seq x y z
N MET A 1 -20.76 -32.03 -3.30
CA MET A 1 -19.65 -31.40 -4.06
C MET A 1 -19.93 -29.93 -4.44
N LEU A 2 -21.07 -29.62 -5.10
CA LEU A 2 -21.46 -28.25 -5.49
C LEU A 2 -21.58 -27.25 -4.32
N SER A 3 -22.09 -27.70 -3.17
CA SER A 3 -22.23 -26.86 -1.96
C SER A 3 -20.88 -26.33 -1.45
N PHE A 4 -19.84 -27.17 -1.45
CA PHE A 4 -18.49 -26.80 -1.01
C PHE A 4 -17.84 -25.77 -1.94
N TYR A 5 -18.04 -25.93 -3.25
CA TYR A 5 -17.56 -24.98 -4.25
C TYR A 5 -18.19 -23.59 -4.09
N LYS A 6 -19.50 -23.55 -3.81
CA LYS A 6 -20.23 -22.30 -3.56
C LYS A 6 -19.71 -21.57 -2.33
N ILE A 7 -19.50 -22.29 -1.23
CA ILE A 7 -18.96 -21.74 0.03
C ILE A 7 -17.54 -21.18 -0.18
N ARG A 8 -16.66 -21.94 -0.85
CA ARG A 8 -15.30 -21.49 -1.18
C ARG A 8 -15.32 -20.20 -2.01
N ASN A 9 -16.20 -20.11 -3.00
CA ASN A 9 -16.26 -18.94 -3.87
C ASN A 9 -16.79 -17.70 -3.14
N VAL A 10 -17.73 -17.87 -2.19
CA VAL A 10 -18.18 -16.79 -1.30
C VAL A 10 -17.03 -16.33 -0.39
N TYR A 11 -16.27 -17.26 0.20
CA TYR A 11 -15.13 -16.92 1.05
C TYR A 11 -14.05 -16.15 0.28
N VAL A 12 -13.67 -16.62 -0.92
CA VAL A 12 -12.68 -15.94 -1.77
C VAL A 12 -13.19 -14.56 -2.22
N LYS A 13 -14.47 -14.43 -2.58
CA LYS A 13 -15.07 -13.15 -2.97
C LYS A 13 -15.06 -12.16 -1.81
N THR A 14 -15.44 -12.59 -0.60
CA THR A 14 -15.41 -11.76 0.60
C THR A 14 -13.99 -11.35 0.95
N LYS A 15 -13.04 -12.29 0.94
CA LYS A 15 -11.62 -12.02 1.19
C LYS A 15 -11.07 -10.99 0.21
N ARG A 16 -11.37 -11.11 -1.09
CA ARG A 16 -10.96 -10.11 -2.10
C ARG A 16 -11.55 -8.73 -1.82
N LYS A 17 -12.84 -8.62 -1.51
CA LYS A 17 -13.45 -7.33 -1.18
C LYS A 17 -12.77 -6.64 0.01
N VAL A 18 -12.46 -7.40 1.06
CA VAL A 18 -11.76 -6.87 2.24
C VAL A 18 -10.35 -6.42 1.86
N LEU A 19 -9.62 -7.22 1.07
CA LEU A 19 -8.29 -6.87 0.58
C LEU A 19 -8.28 -5.55 -0.21
N HIS A 20 -9.25 -5.35 -1.12
CA HIS A 20 -9.39 -4.08 -1.86
C HIS A 20 -9.60 -2.88 -0.92
N MET A 21 -10.45 -3.02 0.10
CA MET A 21 -10.69 -1.94 1.06
C MET A 21 -9.42 -1.57 1.84
N SER A 22 -8.63 -2.57 2.26
CA SER A 22 -7.34 -2.33 2.92
C SER A 22 -6.29 -1.68 2.00
N ILE A 23 -6.21 -2.06 0.71
CA ILE A 23 -5.27 -1.46 -0.25
C ILE A 23 -5.57 0.03 -0.45
N ASN A 24 -6.85 0.41 -0.52
CA ASN A 24 -7.23 1.83 -0.64
C ASN A 24 -6.77 2.65 0.57
N ILE A 25 -6.91 2.10 1.78
CA ILE A 25 -6.45 2.76 3.01
C ILE A 25 -4.92 2.89 3.01
N ILE A 26 -4.21 1.81 2.66
CA ILE A 26 -2.74 1.81 2.56
C ILE A 26 -2.27 2.84 1.52
N SER A 27 -3.00 2.99 0.41
CA SER A 27 -2.71 4.00 -0.62
C SER A 27 -2.79 5.42 -0.07
N ILE A 28 -3.84 5.75 0.69
CA ILE A 28 -3.99 7.08 1.31
C ILE A 28 -2.87 7.35 2.30
N VAL A 29 -2.57 6.37 3.16
CA VAL A 29 -1.46 6.47 4.13
C VAL A 29 -0.12 6.69 3.42
N SER A 30 0.12 5.97 2.32
CA SER A 30 1.34 6.14 1.52
C SER A 30 1.47 7.55 0.96
N ILE A 31 0.38 8.14 0.44
CA ILE A 31 0.38 9.52 -0.06
C ILE A 31 0.72 10.50 1.07
N ILE A 32 0.14 10.33 2.25
CA ILE A 32 0.44 11.18 3.42
C ILE A 32 1.92 11.09 3.79
N ILE A 33 2.51 9.90 3.80
CA ILE A 33 3.94 9.71 4.08
C ILE A 33 4.81 10.49 3.08
N TRP A 34 4.49 10.43 1.79
CA TRP A 34 5.21 11.18 0.76
C TRP A 34 5.07 12.71 0.93
N ILE A 35 3.88 13.21 1.28
CA ILE A 35 3.68 14.63 1.58
C ILE A 35 4.55 15.06 2.76
N VAL A 36 4.58 14.26 3.83
CA VAL A 36 5.41 14.56 5.02
C VAL A 36 6.90 14.50 4.69
N LEU A 37 7.34 13.56 3.84
CA LEU A 37 8.72 13.51 3.37
C LEU A 37 9.08 14.75 2.54
N ILE A 38 8.23 15.14 1.59
CA ILE A 38 8.45 16.31 0.73
C ILE A 38 8.52 17.59 1.57
N THR A 39 7.61 17.77 2.53
CA THR A 39 7.64 18.94 3.43
C THR A 39 8.90 18.99 4.29
N GLU A 40 9.46 17.84 4.69
CA GLU A 40 10.75 17.79 5.39
C GLU A 40 11.91 18.12 4.46
N LEU A 41 11.87 17.70 3.19
CA LEU A 41 12.91 17.97 2.19
C LEU A 41 12.92 19.41 1.66
N ILE A 42 11.77 20.08 1.64
CA ILE A 42 11.67 21.49 1.22
C ILE A 42 12.30 22.44 2.25
N LYS A 43 12.40 22.01 3.52
CA LYS A 43 13.07 22.81 4.56
C LYS A 43 14.52 23.09 4.17
N PRO A 44 15.09 24.25 4.56
CA PRO A 44 16.51 24.53 4.37
C PRO A 44 17.35 23.47 5.08
N SER A 45 18.49 23.05 4.50
CA SER A 45 19.27 21.89 4.98
C SER A 45 19.69 21.97 6.45
N LYS A 46 19.82 23.18 6.99
CA LYS A 46 20.15 23.45 8.40
C LYS A 46 19.04 23.05 9.38
N GLU A 47 17.79 22.98 8.90
CA GLU A 47 16.59 22.62 9.66
C GLU A 47 16.05 21.23 9.29
N GLN A 48 16.64 20.59 8.29
CA GLN A 48 16.29 19.25 7.88
C GLN A 48 16.72 18.23 8.93
N ASN A 49 15.79 17.37 9.33
CA ASN A 49 16.14 16.22 10.14
C ASN A 49 16.46 15.02 9.23
N GLY A 50 17.74 14.80 8.96
CA GLY A 50 18.21 13.68 8.13
C GLY A 50 17.72 12.30 8.61
N ARG A 51 17.63 12.08 9.93
CA ARG A 51 17.10 10.83 10.49
C ARG A 51 15.61 10.65 10.18
N LYS A 52 14.84 11.74 10.24
CA LYS A 52 13.41 11.76 9.88
C LYS A 52 13.22 11.51 8.38
N ILE A 53 14.06 12.12 7.53
CA ILE A 53 14.07 11.90 6.08
C ILE A 53 14.31 10.43 5.76
N VAL A 54 15.36 9.82 6.33
CA VAL A 54 15.67 8.39 6.11
C VAL A 54 14.52 7.50 6.55
N MET A 55 13.95 7.73 7.74
CA MET A 55 12.82 6.96 8.25
C MET A 55 11.57 7.06 7.37
N LEU A 56 11.23 8.28 6.93
CA LEU A 56 10.08 8.53 6.06
C LEU A 56 10.31 7.94 4.67
N LEU A 57 11.53 8.03 4.14
CA LEU A 57 11.91 7.44 2.85
C LEU A 57 11.80 5.91 2.90
N THR A 58 12.38 5.26 3.91
CA THR A 58 12.30 3.79 4.05
C THR A 58 10.86 3.31 4.20
N THR A 59 10.06 4.02 5.00
CA THR A 59 8.65 3.68 5.24
C THR A 59 7.82 3.92 3.98
N GLY A 60 8.03 5.04 3.29
CA GLY A 60 7.35 5.39 2.04
C GLY A 60 7.69 4.45 0.89
N CYS A 61 8.95 4.01 0.80
CA CYS A 61 9.37 2.99 -0.16
C CYS A 61 8.75 1.62 0.13
N ALA A 62 8.67 1.22 1.41
CA ALA A 62 8.02 -0.03 1.79
C ALA A 62 6.52 -0.01 1.45
N SER A 63 5.83 1.10 1.71
CA SER A 63 4.40 1.23 1.39
C SER A 63 4.13 1.23 -0.11
N THR A 64 4.95 1.93 -0.91
CA THR A 64 4.83 1.88 -2.38
C THR A 64 5.13 0.50 -2.93
N PHE A 65 6.14 -0.20 -2.41
CA PHE A 65 6.44 -1.57 -2.82
C PHE A 65 5.26 -2.53 -2.58
N ILE A 66 4.65 -2.47 -1.39
CA ILE A 66 3.46 -3.27 -1.05
C ILE A 66 2.31 -2.94 -2.01
N LEU A 67 2.08 -1.66 -2.33
CA LEU A 67 1.04 -1.23 -3.27
C LEU A 67 1.33 -1.74 -4.69
N THR A 68 2.56 -1.63 -5.17
CA THR A 68 2.95 -2.12 -6.50
C THR A 68 2.76 -3.62 -6.63
N VAL A 69 3.22 -4.41 -5.65
CA VAL A 69 3.00 -5.87 -5.64
C VAL A 69 1.50 -6.19 -5.60
N SER A 70 0.73 -5.48 -4.77
CA SER A 70 -0.72 -5.65 -4.68
C SER A 70 -1.41 -5.32 -6.01
N PHE A 71 -0.94 -4.31 -6.73
CA PHE A 71 -1.49 -3.89 -8.02
C PHE A 71 -1.20 -4.93 -9.11
N ILE A 72 0.03 -5.46 -9.17
CA ILE A 72 0.42 -6.52 -10.12
C ILE A 72 -0.40 -7.80 -9.87
N GLN A 73 -0.58 -8.19 -8.59
CA GLN A 73 -1.41 -9.34 -8.23
C GLN A 73 -2.88 -9.11 -8.59
N ASN A 74 -3.39 -7.90 -8.40
CA ASN A 74 -4.77 -7.56 -8.75
C ASN A 74 -5.00 -7.53 -10.27
N ILE A 75 -3.99 -7.10 -11.04
CA ILE A 75 -4.05 -7.09 -12.51
C ILE A 75 -4.04 -8.51 -13.08
N SER A 76 -3.60 -9.53 -12.33
CA SER A 76 -3.53 -10.91 -12.81
C SER A 76 -2.83 -10.96 -14.17
N PHE A 77 -1.51 -10.75 -14.17
CA PHE A 77 -0.67 -11.21 -15.27
C PHE A 77 -0.99 -12.71 -15.49
N TRP A 78 -1.59 -13.03 -16.64
CA TRP A 78 -2.09 -14.33 -17.12
C TRP A 78 -3.54 -14.69 -16.75
N ASN A 79 -4.48 -14.25 -17.61
CA ASN A 79 -5.37 -15.19 -18.27
C ASN A 79 -4.72 -15.59 -19.60
#